data_AF-A0A9E3A6P0-F1
#
_entry.id   AF-A0A9E3A6P0-F1
#
_cell.length_a   1.000
_cell.length_b   1.000
_cell.length_c   1.000
_cell.angle_alpha   90.00
_cell.angle_beta   90.00
_cell.angle_gamma   90.00
#
_symmetry.space_group_name_H-M   'P 1'
#
loop_
_entity.id
_entity.type
_entity.pdbx_description
1 polymer ?
#
loop_
_entity_poly.entity_id
_entity_poly.type
_entity_poly.pdbx_seq_one_letter_code
_entity_poly.pdbx_strand_id
1 'polypeptide(L)'
;MKTSRDQLSILGLPTNDLAPEKKEWLFAGLDAFVNTGETTEDYRRLASQWWTFWPHSIRDGETVDDLDWSPAAHGLFLDYRDKLRKVWKADPEARFSSVLAYLLGIIGRDELLRLEYVLDVDPEWFAREAVATRQAWQTLMQSHPSATMSSHSMAFPLWGLGNLLYIHNTDFERALWVLSQENWRARVCGQCGRHFIANKAAQRYCSTRCFGEAKRGQRLAWWNKAGKIKRSQKKVEIGRIATHGQKPKGKDQDETNKERTRSF
;
A
#
# COMPACT_ATOMS: atom_id res chain seq x y z
N MET A 1 -5.58 21.20 -28.77
CA MET A 1 -5.31 21.07 -27.33
C MET A 1 -5.23 22.47 -26.73
N LYS A 2 -6.11 22.84 -25.80
CA LYS A 2 -5.96 24.09 -25.03
C LYS A 2 -4.88 23.82 -23.98
N THR A 3 -3.73 24.48 -24.06
CA THR A 3 -2.77 24.50 -22.96
C THR A 3 -3.41 25.27 -21.81
N SER A 4 -3.84 24.54 -20.78
CA SER A 4 -4.19 25.15 -19.50
C SER A 4 -2.97 25.96 -19.05
N ARG A 5 -3.11 27.30 -18.97
CA ARG A 5 -2.04 28.12 -18.40
C ARG A 5 -1.91 27.72 -16.94
N ASP A 6 -0.75 27.17 -16.57
CA ASP A 6 -0.43 26.90 -15.18
C ASP A 6 -0.60 28.20 -14.38
N GLN A 7 -1.35 28.13 -13.28
CA GLN A 7 -1.50 29.27 -12.39
C GLN A 7 -0.15 29.53 -11.72
N LEU A 8 0.39 30.72 -11.94
CA LEU A 8 1.56 31.20 -11.22
C LEU A 8 1.09 31.77 -9.88
N SER A 9 1.80 31.41 -8.82
CA SER A 9 1.67 32.02 -7.50
C SER A 9 2.03 33.51 -7.55
N ILE A 10 1.81 34.22 -6.44
CA ILE A 10 2.23 35.63 -6.27
C ILE A 10 3.73 35.82 -6.54
N LEU A 11 4.53 34.76 -6.38
CA LEU A 11 5.98 34.76 -6.65
C LEU A 11 6.33 34.40 -8.10
N GLY A 12 5.36 34.24 -8.99
CA GLY A 12 5.59 33.78 -10.36
C GLY A 12 5.97 32.29 -10.45
N LEU A 13 5.85 31.54 -9.36
CA LEU A 13 6.19 30.11 -9.31
C LEU A 13 4.91 29.27 -9.53
N PRO A 14 4.96 28.15 -10.27
CA PRO A 14 3.81 27.28 -10.46
C PRO A 14 3.22 26.86 -9.12
N THR A 15 1.91 27.04 -8.93
CA THR A 15 1.24 26.49 -7.74
C THR A 15 1.10 24.97 -7.88
N ASN A 16 1.17 24.26 -6.76
CA ASN A 16 0.81 22.84 -6.71
C ASN A 16 -0.71 22.60 -6.84
N ASP A 17 -1.49 23.66 -7.01
CA ASP A 17 -2.91 23.59 -7.36
C ASP A 17 -3.07 23.11 -8.80
N LEU A 18 -3.57 21.89 -8.94
CA LEU A 18 -3.80 21.26 -10.23
C LEU A 18 -5.26 21.39 -10.64
N ALA A 19 -5.47 21.61 -11.93
CA ALA A 19 -6.78 21.37 -12.52
C ALA A 19 -7.24 19.93 -12.20
N PRO A 20 -8.53 19.71 -11.86
CA PRO A 20 -9.03 18.39 -11.51
C PRO A 20 -8.68 17.30 -12.53
N GLU A 21 -8.78 17.59 -13.82
CA GLU A 21 -8.44 16.65 -14.90
C GLU A 21 -6.96 16.23 -14.90
N LYS A 22 -6.03 17.19 -14.72
CA LYS A 22 -4.58 16.87 -14.64
C LYS A 22 -4.27 16.06 -13.39
N LYS A 23 -4.92 16.37 -12.26
CA LYS A 23 -4.78 15.60 -11.02
C LYS A 23 -5.27 14.16 -11.18
N GLU A 24 -6.44 13.96 -11.80
CA GLU A 24 -6.97 12.63 -12.10
C GLU A 24 -6.04 11.85 -13.03
N TRP A 25 -5.46 12.51 -14.04
CA TRP A 25 -4.46 11.89 -14.93
C TRP A 25 -3.20 11.47 -14.17
N LEU A 26 -2.65 12.33 -13.31
CA LEU A 26 -1.49 11.99 -12.47
C LEU A 26 -1.79 10.80 -11.55
N PHE A 27 -2.97 10.81 -10.93
CA PHE A 27 -3.42 9.71 -10.08
C PHE A 27 -3.60 8.40 -10.85
N ALA A 28 -4.12 8.44 -12.07
CA ALA A 28 -4.20 7.26 -12.92
C ALA A 28 -2.81 6.70 -13.26
N GLY A 29 -1.82 7.55 -13.53
CA GLY A 29 -0.43 7.14 -13.77
C GLY A 29 0.19 6.48 -12.55
N LEU A 30 -0.02 7.06 -11.37
CA LEU A 30 0.50 6.52 -10.12
C LEU A 30 -0.17 5.19 -9.74
N ASP A 31 -1.49 5.05 -9.98
CA ASP A 31 -2.21 3.78 -9.82
C ASP A 31 -1.72 2.70 -10.79
N ALA A 32 -1.43 3.07 -12.04
CA ALA A 32 -0.85 2.16 -13.03
C ALA A 32 0.56 1.72 -12.62
N PHE A 33 1.41 2.66 -12.23
CA PHE A 33 2.79 2.42 -11.78
C PHE A 33 2.83 1.42 -10.61
N VAL A 34 2.12 1.72 -9.52
CA VAL A 34 2.15 0.90 -8.29
C VAL A 34 1.58 -0.51 -8.51
N ASN A 35 0.65 -0.68 -9.46
CA ASN A 35 0.02 -1.97 -9.77
C ASN A 35 0.65 -2.71 -10.96
N THR A 36 1.74 -2.19 -11.53
CA THR A 36 2.44 -2.87 -12.62
C THR A 36 3.05 -4.18 -12.13
N GLY A 37 2.96 -5.22 -12.97
CA GLY A 37 3.52 -6.54 -12.71
C GLY A 37 5.05 -6.56 -12.69
N GLU A 38 5.62 -7.74 -12.52
CA GLU A 38 7.09 -7.95 -12.43
C GLU A 38 7.73 -8.29 -13.78
N THR A 39 6.92 -8.43 -14.84
CA THR A 39 7.42 -8.82 -16.16
C THR A 39 7.92 -7.61 -16.93
N THR A 40 8.93 -7.83 -17.78
CA THR A 40 9.43 -6.80 -18.72
C THR A 40 8.35 -6.34 -19.71
N GLU A 41 7.36 -7.20 -19.99
CA GLU A 41 6.23 -6.85 -20.84
C GLU A 41 5.28 -5.86 -20.15
N ASP A 42 4.95 -6.09 -18.88
CA ASP A 42 4.15 -5.14 -18.09
C ASP A 42 4.85 -3.77 -17.99
N TYR A 43 6.17 -3.80 -17.80
CA TYR A 43 7.03 -2.63 -17.77
C TYR A 43 6.99 -1.83 -19.08
N ARG A 44 7.21 -2.47 -20.24
CA ARG A 44 7.14 -1.82 -21.55
C ARG A 44 5.75 -1.27 -21.85
N ARG A 45 4.70 -2.01 -21.49
CA ARG A 45 3.32 -1.55 -21.63
C ARG A 45 3.09 -0.29 -20.80
N LEU A 46 3.57 -0.23 -19.56
CA LEU A 46 3.49 0.98 -18.75
C LEU A 46 4.27 2.13 -19.39
N ALA A 47 5.53 1.90 -19.82
CA ALA A 47 6.38 2.90 -20.46
C ALA A 47 5.71 3.55 -21.67
N SER A 48 5.08 2.76 -22.54
CA SER A 48 4.38 3.27 -23.73
C SER A 48 3.15 4.13 -23.41
N GLN A 49 2.51 3.91 -22.26
CA GLN A 49 1.31 4.66 -21.85
C GLN A 49 1.65 5.87 -20.96
N TRP A 50 2.73 5.77 -20.19
CA TRP A 50 3.08 6.68 -19.10
C TRP A 50 4.58 7.08 -19.15
N TRP A 51 5.07 7.45 -20.33
CA TRP A 51 6.48 7.71 -20.57
C TRP A 51 7.08 8.85 -19.70
N THR A 52 6.30 9.84 -19.29
CA THR A 52 6.75 10.92 -18.36
C THR A 52 6.73 10.53 -16.89
N PHE A 53 6.24 9.33 -16.57
CA PHE A 53 5.95 8.87 -15.21
C PHE A 53 7.10 8.05 -14.60
N TRP A 54 8.31 8.31 -15.07
CA TRP A 54 9.52 7.75 -14.49
C TRP A 54 9.85 8.48 -13.17
N PRO A 55 10.30 7.80 -12.10
CA PRO A 55 10.52 8.45 -10.80
C PRO A 55 11.51 9.61 -10.83
N HIS A 56 12.72 9.37 -11.37
CA HIS A 56 13.75 10.40 -11.52
C HIS A 56 14.47 10.18 -12.83
N SER A 57 14.65 11.23 -13.63
CA SER A 57 15.37 11.08 -14.88
C SER A 57 16.80 10.60 -14.64
N ILE A 58 17.20 9.60 -15.40
CA ILE A 58 18.52 8.97 -15.31
C ILE A 58 19.26 9.28 -16.59
N ARG A 59 20.42 9.91 -16.46
CA ARG A 59 21.27 10.25 -17.59
C ARG A 59 22.44 9.29 -17.65
N ASP A 60 22.76 8.85 -18.84
CA ASP A 60 24.04 8.23 -19.14
C ASP A 60 25.01 9.32 -19.58
N GLY A 61 26.07 9.61 -18.82
CA GLY A 61 27.00 10.70 -19.14
C GLY A 61 27.68 10.59 -20.52
N GLU A 62 27.54 9.45 -21.19
CA GLU A 62 28.13 9.15 -22.50
C GLU A 62 27.13 9.27 -23.67
N THR A 63 25.83 9.18 -23.40
CA THR A 63 24.80 9.20 -24.47
C THR A 63 23.83 10.36 -24.26
N VAL A 64 23.22 10.82 -25.36
CA VAL A 64 22.21 11.89 -25.30
C VAL A 64 20.86 11.32 -24.81
N ASP A 65 20.68 10.01 -24.88
CA ASP A 65 19.43 9.35 -24.56
C ASP A 65 19.29 9.16 -23.05
N ASP A 66 18.15 9.58 -22.50
CA ASP A 66 17.79 9.27 -21.12
C ASP A 66 17.61 7.75 -20.96
N LEU A 67 18.10 7.20 -19.85
CA LEU A 67 17.96 5.77 -19.52
C LEU A 67 16.56 5.43 -18.97
N ASP A 68 15.70 6.44 -18.89
CA ASP A 68 14.31 6.34 -18.48
C ASP A 68 13.61 5.28 -19.34
N TRP A 69 12.97 4.31 -18.68
CA TRP A 69 12.30 3.18 -19.34
C TRP A 69 13.19 2.22 -20.14
N SER A 70 14.52 2.36 -20.11
CA SER A 70 15.42 1.37 -20.72
C SER A 70 15.19 -0.03 -20.10
N PRO A 71 15.40 -1.13 -20.86
CA PRO A 71 15.31 -2.47 -20.29
C PRO A 71 16.28 -2.69 -19.12
N ALA A 72 17.44 -2.05 -19.14
CA ALA A 72 18.42 -2.08 -18.06
C ALA A 72 17.89 -1.46 -16.75
N ALA A 73 17.01 -0.47 -16.85
CA ALA A 73 16.41 0.20 -15.69
C ALA A 73 15.23 -0.57 -15.07
N HIS A 74 14.83 -1.73 -15.60
CA HIS A 74 13.68 -2.49 -15.09
C HIS A 74 13.84 -2.90 -13.62
N GLY A 75 15.04 -3.32 -13.19
CA GLY A 75 15.29 -3.65 -11.78
C GLY A 75 15.08 -2.44 -10.84
N LEU A 76 15.51 -1.26 -11.29
CA LEU A 76 15.34 -0.01 -10.55
C LEU A 76 13.88 0.45 -10.52
N PHE A 77 13.13 0.26 -11.60
CA PHE A 77 11.69 0.46 -11.61
C PHE A 77 10.96 -0.37 -10.53
N LEU A 78 11.31 -1.66 -10.40
CA LEU A 78 10.70 -2.54 -9.41
C LEU A 78 11.00 -2.07 -7.99
N ASP A 79 12.23 -1.61 -7.72
CA ASP A 79 12.61 -1.04 -6.42
C ASP A 79 11.76 0.20 -6.06
N TYR A 80 11.63 1.16 -6.98
CA TYR A 80 10.75 2.33 -6.79
C TYR A 80 9.29 1.93 -6.54
N ARG A 81 8.76 1.01 -7.34
CA ARG A 81 7.39 0.50 -7.22
C ARG A 81 7.16 -0.14 -5.86
N ASP A 82 8.07 -0.97 -5.40
CA ASP A 82 7.89 -1.71 -4.15
C ASP A 82 8.08 -0.83 -2.92
N LYS A 83 8.97 0.16 -2.98
CA LYS A 83 9.04 1.26 -1.98
C LYS A 83 7.76 2.06 -1.92
N LEU A 84 7.21 2.44 -3.08
CA LEU A 84 5.92 3.13 -3.13
C LEU A 84 4.81 2.29 -2.51
N ARG A 85 4.74 0.97 -2.77
CA ARG A 85 3.76 0.07 -2.14
C ARG A 85 3.87 0.05 -0.61
N LYS A 86 5.08 0.13 -0.06
CA LYS A 86 5.30 0.17 1.41
C LYS A 86 4.78 1.48 2.00
N VAL A 87 5.14 2.62 1.40
CA VAL A 87 4.60 3.94 1.77
C VAL A 87 3.07 3.97 1.67
N TRP A 88 2.51 3.40 0.60
CA TRP A 88 1.06 3.34 0.33
C TRP A 88 0.28 2.54 1.35
N LYS A 89 0.88 1.47 1.90
CA LYS A 89 0.30 0.65 2.97
C LYS A 89 0.34 1.32 4.34
N ALA A 90 0.94 2.53 4.43
CA ALA A 90 1.26 3.19 5.67
C ALA A 90 2.08 2.28 6.60
N ASP A 91 3.04 1.54 6.02
CA ASP A 91 4.08 0.85 6.80
C ASP A 91 4.77 1.89 7.70
N PRO A 92 4.76 1.72 9.04
CA PRO A 92 5.32 2.70 9.96
C PRO A 92 6.77 3.05 9.61
N GLU A 93 7.59 2.05 9.27
CA GLU A 93 9.00 2.23 8.95
C GLU A 93 9.16 3.02 7.64
N ALA A 94 8.32 2.75 6.64
CA ALA A 94 8.34 3.49 5.37
C ALA A 94 7.88 4.94 5.50
N ARG A 95 7.05 5.25 6.50
CA ARG A 95 6.50 6.60 6.71
C ARG A 95 7.50 7.53 7.40
N PHE A 96 8.28 7.00 8.33
CA PHE A 96 9.28 7.79 9.08
C PHE A 96 10.68 7.72 8.47
N SER A 97 10.91 6.79 7.54
CA SER A 97 12.17 6.70 6.81
C SER A 97 12.32 7.74 5.71
N SER A 98 13.56 7.90 5.27
CA SER A 98 13.95 8.67 4.09
C SER A 98 13.46 8.07 2.76
N VAL A 99 12.71 6.96 2.77
CA VAL A 99 12.14 6.33 1.56
C VAL A 99 11.18 7.28 0.84
N LEU A 100 10.28 7.97 1.56
CA LEU A 100 9.38 8.93 0.91
C LEU A 100 10.15 10.13 0.33
N ALA A 101 11.18 10.61 1.03
CA ALA A 101 12.03 11.70 0.52
C ALA A 101 12.78 11.29 -0.75
N TYR A 102 13.26 10.04 -0.81
CA TYR A 102 13.88 9.45 -1.99
C TYR A 102 12.88 9.32 -3.14
N LEU A 103 11.68 8.79 -2.90
CA LEU A 103 10.62 8.71 -3.92
C LEU A 103 10.18 10.09 -4.44
N LEU A 104 10.24 11.13 -3.60
CA LEU A 104 9.98 12.51 -3.97
C LEU A 104 11.20 13.20 -4.58
N GLY A 105 12.33 12.52 -4.76
CA GLY A 105 13.53 13.09 -5.37
C GLY A 105 14.18 14.21 -4.56
N ILE A 106 13.79 14.36 -3.29
CA ILE A 106 14.36 15.37 -2.37
C ILE A 106 15.77 14.95 -1.97
N ILE A 107 16.00 13.65 -1.85
CA ILE A 107 17.31 13.06 -1.63
C ILE A 107 17.63 12.09 -2.77
N GLY A 108 18.91 11.95 -3.10
CA GLY A 108 19.39 11.02 -4.10
C GLY A 108 19.70 9.64 -3.53
N ARG A 109 20.22 8.78 -4.41
CA ARG A 109 20.69 7.44 -4.07
C ARG A 109 21.75 7.49 -2.96
N ASP A 110 22.74 8.36 -3.09
CA ASP A 110 23.90 8.35 -2.19
C ASP A 110 23.50 8.79 -0.79
N GLU A 111 22.64 9.79 -0.66
CA GLU A 111 22.05 10.23 0.61
C GLU A 111 21.20 9.13 1.26
N LEU A 112 20.38 8.42 0.48
CA LEU A 112 19.62 7.27 0.98
C LEU A 112 20.55 6.18 1.51
N LEU A 113 21.65 5.88 0.81
CA LEU A 113 22.59 4.82 1.17
C LEU A 113 23.51 5.17 2.35
N ARG A 114 23.74 6.45 2.63
CA ARG A 114 24.56 6.91 3.78
C ARG A 114 23.87 6.77 5.12
N LEU A 115 22.57 6.46 5.15
CA LEU A 115 21.78 6.31 6.38
C LEU A 115 21.70 7.60 7.23
N GLU A 116 22.06 8.76 6.67
CA GLU A 116 22.16 10.03 7.41
C GLU A 116 20.79 10.57 7.87
N TYR A 117 19.69 10.10 7.27
CA TYR A 117 18.33 10.62 7.49
C TYR A 117 17.37 9.60 8.10
N VAL A 118 17.88 8.65 8.89
CA VAL A 118 17.07 7.63 9.56
C VAL A 118 16.64 8.15 10.93
N LEU A 119 15.40 8.63 11.05
CA LEU A 119 14.79 9.00 12.33
C LEU A 119 13.81 7.90 12.77
N ASP A 120 14.08 7.28 13.92
CA ASP A 120 13.16 6.32 14.57
C ASP A 120 12.69 5.14 13.69
N VAL A 121 13.57 4.61 12.83
CA VAL A 121 13.31 3.44 11.98
C VAL A 121 14.14 2.25 12.47
N ASP A 122 13.60 1.04 12.38
CA ASP A 122 14.37 -0.20 12.56
C ASP A 122 15.59 -0.23 11.60
N PRO A 123 16.83 -0.22 12.12
CA PRO A 123 18.04 -0.23 11.29
C PRO A 123 18.11 -1.45 10.37
N GLU A 124 17.60 -2.61 10.78
CA GLU A 124 17.62 -3.81 9.94
C GLU A 124 16.66 -3.69 8.77
N TRP A 125 15.46 -3.12 9.02
CA TRP A 125 14.52 -2.81 7.96
C TRP A 125 15.12 -1.86 6.94
N PHE A 126 15.71 -0.76 7.40
CA PHE A 126 16.29 0.21 6.48
C PHE A 126 17.50 -0.36 5.72
N ALA A 127 18.34 -1.16 6.37
CA ALA A 127 19.46 -1.83 5.72
C ALA A 127 18.99 -2.73 4.55
N ARG A 128 17.87 -3.44 4.70
CA ARG A 128 17.28 -4.23 3.59
C ARG A 128 16.85 -3.34 2.43
N GLU A 129 16.23 -2.19 2.70
CA GLU A 129 15.83 -1.23 1.66
C GLU A 129 17.03 -0.63 0.93
N ALA A 130 18.08 -0.27 1.66
CA ALA A 130 19.32 0.26 1.11
C ALA A 130 20.03 -0.80 0.23
N VAL A 131 20.06 -2.07 0.67
CA VAL A 131 20.62 -3.18 -0.11
C VAL A 131 19.84 -3.39 -1.41
N ALA A 132 18.50 -3.42 -1.36
CA ALA A 132 17.67 -3.57 -2.56
C ALA A 132 17.92 -2.42 -3.57
N THR A 133 17.96 -1.18 -3.07
CA THR A 133 18.24 0.00 -3.90
C THR A 133 19.63 -0.10 -4.53
N ARG A 134 20.65 -0.47 -3.75
CA ARG A 134 22.03 -0.63 -4.22
C ARG A 134 22.13 -1.69 -5.31
N GLN A 135 21.49 -2.85 -5.13
CA GLN A 135 21.49 -3.93 -6.12
C GLN A 135 20.84 -3.49 -7.44
N ALA A 136 19.70 -2.81 -7.36
CA ALA A 136 19.00 -2.32 -8.54
C ALA A 136 19.84 -1.31 -9.35
N TRP A 137 20.50 -0.38 -8.65
CA TRP A 137 21.45 0.56 -9.28
C TRP A 137 22.69 -0.15 -9.84
N GLN A 138 23.24 -1.12 -9.13
CA GLN A 138 24.39 -1.89 -9.61
C GLN A 138 24.07 -2.63 -10.91
N THR A 139 22.88 -3.22 -11.05
CA THR A 139 22.46 -3.85 -12.31
C THR A 139 22.41 -2.86 -13.46
N LEU A 140 21.87 -1.65 -13.24
CA LEU A 140 21.86 -0.61 -14.27
C LEU A 140 23.28 -0.16 -14.66
N MET A 141 24.13 0.06 -13.64
CA MET A 141 25.50 0.54 -13.83
C MET A 141 26.44 -0.48 -14.48
N GLN A 142 26.12 -1.77 -14.46
CA GLN A 142 26.87 -2.78 -15.21
C GLN A 142 26.79 -2.56 -16.72
N SER A 143 25.63 -2.12 -17.21
CA SER A 143 25.41 -1.76 -18.62
C SER A 143 25.70 -0.29 -18.93
N HIS A 144 25.55 0.59 -17.94
CA HIS A 144 25.70 2.04 -18.07
C HIS A 144 26.53 2.60 -16.91
N PRO A 145 27.88 2.44 -16.92
CA PRO A 145 28.74 2.84 -15.80
C PRO A 145 28.64 4.32 -15.43
N SER A 146 28.32 5.15 -16.42
CA SER A 146 28.14 6.61 -16.31
C SER A 146 26.70 7.01 -15.95
N ALA A 147 25.83 6.06 -15.60
CA ALA A 147 24.45 6.31 -15.18
C ALA A 147 24.40 7.11 -13.87
N THR A 148 23.72 8.25 -13.90
CA THR A 148 23.52 9.14 -12.74
C THR A 148 22.07 9.59 -12.65
N MET A 149 21.60 9.84 -11.43
CA MET A 149 20.32 10.55 -11.23
C MET A 149 20.50 12.01 -11.66
N SER A 150 19.48 12.54 -12.32
CA SER A 150 19.36 13.97 -12.62
C SER A 150 19.17 14.80 -11.35
N SER A 151 18.92 16.11 -11.52
CA SER A 151 18.73 17.07 -10.43
C SER A 151 17.72 16.61 -9.38
N HIS A 152 17.92 17.08 -8.14
CA HIS A 152 16.98 16.86 -7.05
C HIS A 152 15.70 17.70 -7.23
N SER A 153 14.58 17.15 -6.80
CA SER A 153 13.39 17.92 -6.49
C SER A 153 13.63 18.74 -5.23
N MET A 154 12.95 19.88 -5.10
CA MET A 154 13.18 20.81 -4.00
C MET A 154 11.89 21.12 -3.25
N ALA A 155 11.97 21.21 -1.93
CA ALA A 155 10.88 21.66 -1.08
C ALA A 155 11.31 22.90 -0.30
N PHE A 156 10.56 23.99 -0.42
CA PHE A 156 10.82 25.26 0.25
C PHE A 156 9.67 25.63 1.19
N PRO A 157 9.95 26.04 2.43
CA PRO A 157 8.93 26.63 3.28
C PRO A 157 8.52 28.00 2.75
N LEU A 158 7.21 28.18 2.52
CA LEU A 158 6.61 29.49 2.27
C LEU A 158 6.16 30.09 3.60
N TRP A 159 7.10 30.72 4.29
CA TRP A 159 6.86 31.42 5.54
C TRP A 159 5.73 32.45 5.37
N GLY A 160 4.81 32.49 6.34
CA GLY A 160 3.61 33.35 6.31
C GLY A 160 2.37 32.70 5.69
N LEU A 161 2.52 31.68 4.83
CA LEU A 161 1.39 30.92 4.29
C LEU A 161 1.20 29.55 4.98
N GLY A 162 2.17 29.11 5.78
CA GLY A 162 2.13 27.80 6.43
C GLY A 162 2.16 26.61 5.47
N ASN A 163 2.69 26.83 4.25
CA ASN A 163 2.71 25.86 3.17
C ASN A 163 4.14 25.53 2.72
N LEU A 164 4.29 24.40 2.02
CA LEU A 164 5.53 24.02 1.32
C LEU A 164 5.35 24.19 -0.19
N LEU A 165 6.28 24.90 -0.83
CA LEU A 165 6.42 24.87 -2.27
C LEU A 165 7.29 23.68 -2.64
N TYR A 166 6.76 22.77 -3.45
CA TYR A 166 7.50 21.63 -3.98
C TYR A 166 7.70 21.80 -5.47
N ILE A 167 8.96 21.78 -5.90
CA ILE A 167 9.41 21.83 -7.29
C ILE A 167 9.80 20.41 -7.67
N HIS A 168 9.00 19.81 -8.55
CA HIS A 168 9.18 18.45 -9.05
C HIS A 168 9.91 18.45 -10.39
N ASN A 169 10.58 17.36 -10.72
CA ASN A 169 11.21 17.13 -12.01
C ASN A 169 10.35 16.21 -12.90
N THR A 170 9.57 15.29 -12.32
CA THR A 170 8.79 14.29 -13.08
C THR A 170 7.29 14.35 -12.77
N ASP A 171 6.46 13.76 -13.66
CA ASP A 171 5.02 13.61 -13.37
C ASP A 171 4.80 12.62 -12.21
N PHE A 172 5.71 11.65 -12.01
CA PHE A 172 5.68 10.73 -10.86
C PHE A 172 5.82 11.48 -9.54
N GLU A 173 6.87 12.29 -9.41
CA GLU A 173 7.16 13.11 -8.23
C GLU A 173 6.00 14.06 -7.93
N ARG A 174 5.47 14.73 -8.96
CA ARG A 174 4.30 15.62 -8.85
C ARG A 174 3.08 14.86 -8.32
N ALA A 175 2.78 13.69 -8.88
CA ALA A 175 1.65 12.88 -8.48
C ALA A 175 1.78 12.40 -7.03
N LEU A 176 2.98 11.93 -6.66
CA LEU A 176 3.26 11.45 -5.31
C LEU A 176 3.18 12.58 -4.28
N TRP A 177 3.69 13.77 -4.61
CA TRP A 177 3.55 14.95 -3.75
C TRP A 177 2.08 15.28 -3.49
N VAL A 178 1.26 15.37 -4.54
CA VAL A 178 -0.17 15.64 -4.41
C VAL A 178 -0.88 14.54 -3.61
N LEU A 179 -0.52 13.27 -3.83
CA LEU A 179 -1.06 12.15 -3.05
C LEU A 179 -0.64 12.22 -1.58
N SER A 180 0.58 12.69 -1.27
CA SER A 180 1.08 12.79 0.12
C SER A 180 0.26 13.79 0.95
N GLN A 181 -0.20 14.88 0.33
CA GLN A 181 -1.11 15.86 0.94
C GLN A 181 -2.52 15.29 1.15
N GLU A 182 -2.92 14.30 0.33
CA GLU A 182 -4.21 13.62 0.41
C GLU A 182 -4.04 12.13 0.75
N ASN A 183 -3.14 11.83 1.70
CA ASN A 183 -2.72 10.45 1.99
C ASN A 183 -3.88 9.50 2.32
N TRP A 184 -5.02 10.01 2.78
CA TRP A 184 -6.24 9.25 3.02
C TRP A 184 -6.79 8.56 1.76
N ARG A 185 -6.39 9.02 0.57
CA ARG A 185 -6.75 8.42 -0.72
C ARG A 185 -5.95 7.17 -1.03
N ALA A 186 -4.70 7.08 -0.57
CA ALA A 186 -3.84 5.92 -0.81
C ALA A 186 -4.37 4.71 -0.03
N ARG A 187 -5.04 3.78 -0.71
CA ARG A 187 -5.66 2.60 -0.09
C ARG A 187 -5.24 1.30 -0.77
N VAL A 188 -5.39 0.21 -0.04
CA VAL A 188 -5.28 -1.16 -0.55
C VAL A 188 -6.66 -1.81 -0.49
N CYS A 189 -7.09 -2.40 -1.59
CA CYS A 189 -8.40 -3.03 -1.68
C CYS A 189 -8.46 -4.27 -0.79
N GLY A 190 -9.37 -4.29 0.19
CA GLY A 190 -9.54 -5.43 1.10
C GLY A 190 -10.09 -6.72 0.46
N GLN A 191 -10.41 -6.70 -0.84
CA GLN A 191 -10.91 -7.87 -1.57
C GLN A 191 -9.84 -8.48 -2.50
N CYS A 192 -9.17 -7.66 -3.32
CA CYS A 192 -8.20 -8.14 -4.32
C CYS A 192 -6.74 -7.77 -4.01
N GLY A 193 -6.47 -7.03 -2.94
CA GLY A 193 -5.11 -6.59 -2.58
C GLY A 193 -4.51 -5.51 -3.50
N ARG A 194 -5.22 -5.09 -4.55
CA ARG A 194 -4.77 -4.03 -5.46
C ARG A 194 -4.67 -2.68 -4.73
N HIS A 195 -3.60 -1.93 -4.99
CA HIS A 195 -3.46 -0.54 -4.53
C HIS A 195 -4.42 0.33 -5.37
N PHE A 196 -5.04 1.34 -4.77
CA PHE A 196 -5.90 2.26 -5.51
C PHE A 196 -5.94 3.63 -4.84
N ILE A 197 -6.32 4.63 -5.62
CA ILE A 197 -6.57 5.99 -5.15
C ILE A 197 -8.08 6.15 -4.93
N ALA A 198 -8.48 6.34 -3.68
CA ALA A 198 -9.88 6.47 -3.29
C ALA A 198 -10.43 7.86 -3.66
N ASN A 199 -11.70 7.89 -4.06
CA ASN A 199 -12.44 9.13 -4.32
C ASN A 199 -13.09 9.68 -3.05
N LYS A 200 -13.31 8.83 -2.05
CA LYS A 200 -13.92 9.18 -0.75
C LYS A 200 -13.19 8.46 0.38
N ALA A 201 -13.04 9.12 1.52
CA ALA A 201 -12.33 8.55 2.67
C ALA A 201 -12.92 7.20 3.15
N ALA A 202 -14.23 7.00 3.01
CA ALA A 202 -14.91 5.76 3.38
C ALA A 202 -14.75 4.61 2.37
N GLN A 203 -14.17 4.86 1.18
CA GLN A 203 -14.05 3.86 0.13
C GLN A 203 -12.97 2.82 0.50
N ARG A 204 -13.39 1.57 0.72
CA ARG A 204 -12.51 0.44 1.10
C ARG A 204 -12.14 -0.50 -0.04
N TYR A 205 -12.79 -0.36 -1.19
CA TYR A 205 -12.64 -1.25 -2.33
C TYR A 205 -12.37 -0.45 -3.59
N CYS A 206 -11.50 -0.98 -4.45
CA CYS A 206 -11.11 -0.33 -5.70
C CYS A 206 -12.23 -0.30 -6.74
N SER A 207 -13.26 -1.16 -6.59
CA SER A 207 -14.37 -1.25 -7.55
C SER A 207 -15.68 -1.69 -6.90
N THR A 208 -16.79 -1.42 -7.59
CA THR A 208 -18.13 -1.92 -7.24
C THR A 208 -18.20 -3.44 -7.24
N ARG A 209 -17.46 -4.09 -8.16
CA ARG A 209 -17.31 -5.55 -8.21
C ARG A 209 -16.67 -6.09 -6.93
N CYS A 210 -15.51 -5.55 -6.52
CA CYS A 210 -14.83 -5.96 -5.30
C CYS A 210 -15.71 -5.75 -4.05
N PHE A 211 -16.45 -4.64 -3.99
CA PHE A 211 -17.43 -4.40 -2.92
C PHE A 211 -18.54 -5.46 -2.91
N GLY A 212 -19.10 -5.79 -4.07
CA GLY A 212 -20.15 -6.80 -4.22
C GLY A 212 -19.68 -8.21 -3.82
N GLU A 213 -18.47 -8.60 -4.22
CA GLU A 213 -17.85 -9.86 -3.81
C GLU A 213 -17.62 -9.93 -2.30
N ALA A 214 -17.04 -8.88 -1.71
CA ALA A 214 -16.84 -8.81 -0.26
C ALA A 214 -18.17 -8.89 0.51
N LYS A 215 -19.20 -8.17 0.05
CA LYS A 215 -20.54 -8.20 0.64
C LYS A 215 -21.19 -9.58 0.55
N ARG A 216 -21.04 -10.29 -0.58
CA ARG A 216 -21.51 -11.68 -0.73
C ARG A 216 -20.78 -12.63 0.23
N GLY A 217 -19.45 -12.50 0.33
CA GLY A 217 -18.64 -13.28 1.28
C GLY A 217 -19.09 -13.07 2.73
N GLN A 218 -19.30 -11.83 3.16
CA GLN A 218 -19.79 -11.51 4.50
C GLN A 218 -21.18 -12.09 4.77
N ARG A 219 -22.10 -11.99 3.80
CA ARG A 219 -23.45 -12.59 3.91
C ARG A 219 -23.41 -14.10 4.05
N LEU A 220 -22.57 -14.78 3.25
CA LEU A 220 -22.39 -16.23 3.34
C LEU A 220 -21.78 -16.64 4.68
N ALA A 221 -20.75 -15.93 5.14
CA ALA A 221 -20.13 -16.18 6.44
C ALA A 221 -21.12 -16.00 7.59
N TRP A 222 -21.93 -14.93 7.56
CA TRP A 222 -23.00 -14.71 8.53
C TRP A 222 -24.05 -15.81 8.49
N TRP A 223 -24.51 -16.22 7.30
CA TRP A 223 -25.47 -17.31 7.12
C TRP A 223 -24.94 -18.63 7.71
N ASN A 224 -23.68 -18.96 7.44
CA ASN A 224 -23.04 -20.16 7.98
C ASN A 224 -22.92 -20.11 9.51
N LYS A 225 -22.56 -18.95 10.07
CA LYS A 225 -22.48 -18.74 11.54
C LYS A 225 -23.85 -18.86 12.20
N ALA A 226 -24.86 -18.17 11.67
CA ALA A 226 -26.23 -18.23 12.18
C ALA A 226 -26.82 -19.64 12.04
N GLY A 227 -26.57 -20.32 10.91
CA GLY A 227 -26.97 -21.70 10.68
C GLY A 227 -26.31 -22.68 11.65
N LYS A 228 -25.02 -22.49 11.98
CA LYS A 228 -24.31 -23.29 12.99
C LYS A 228 -24.96 -23.15 14.36
N ILE A 229 -25.28 -21.91 14.77
CA ILE A 229 -25.96 -21.62 16.05
C ILE A 229 -27.33 -22.31 16.11
N LYS A 230 -28.15 -22.18 15.05
CA LYS A 230 -29.46 -22.84 14.98
C LYS A 230 -29.36 -24.36 15.06
N ARG A 231 -28.41 -24.97 14.36
CA ARG A 231 -28.17 -26.43 14.41
C ARG A 231 -27.72 -26.89 15.80
N SER A 232 -26.85 -26.13 16.47
CA SER A 232 -26.45 -26.46 17.85
C SER A 232 -27.61 -26.36 18.84
N GLN A 233 -28.45 -25.33 18.72
CA GLN A 233 -29.64 -25.19 19.57
C GLN A 233 -30.61 -26.36 19.38
N LYS A 234 -30.88 -26.74 18.12
CA LYS A 234 -31.72 -27.91 17.81
C LYS A 234 -31.15 -29.21 18.36
N LYS A 235 -29.82 -29.40 18.36
CA LYS A 235 -29.17 -30.58 18.94
C LYS A 235 -29.38 -30.65 20.47
N VAL A 236 -29.27 -29.50 21.16
CA VAL A 236 -29.55 -29.43 22.60
C VAL A 236 -31.02 -29.72 22.90
N GLU A 237 -31.93 -29.18 22.10
CA GLU A 237 -33.37 -29.42 22.25
C GLU A 237 -33.75 -30.89 22.04
N ILE A 238 -33.24 -31.52 20.97
CA ILE A 238 -33.44 -32.97 20.73
C ILE A 238 -32.86 -33.80 21.87
N GLY A 239 -31.68 -33.43 22.39
CA GLY A 239 -31.07 -34.10 23.54
C GLY A 239 -31.92 -34.02 24.82
N ARG A 240 -32.57 -32.88 25.06
CA ARG A 240 -33.50 -32.69 26.20
C ARG A 240 -34.75 -33.55 26.05
N ILE A 241 -35.32 -33.64 24.84
CA ILE A 241 -36.48 -34.50 24.58
C ILE A 241 -36.12 -35.97 24.80
N ALA A 242 -34.94 -36.41 24.33
CA ALA A 242 -34.49 -37.79 24.51
C ALA A 242 -34.26 -38.17 25.98
N THR A 243 -33.81 -37.24 26.84
CA THR A 243 -33.59 -37.48 28.27
C THR A 243 -34.88 -37.48 29.09
N HIS A 244 -35.89 -36.67 28.73
CA HIS A 244 -37.19 -36.72 29.40
C HIS A 244 -38.05 -37.94 29.02
N GLY A 245 -37.78 -38.59 27.89
CA GLY A 245 -38.46 -39.82 27.47
C GLY A 245 -38.02 -41.09 28.20
N GLN A 246 -36.87 -41.08 28.90
CA GLN A 246 -36.48 -42.21 29.75
C GLN A 246 -37.23 -42.15 31.08
N LYS A 247 -38.40 -42.81 31.09
CA LYS A 247 -39.14 -43.15 32.31
C LYS A 247 -38.13 -43.76 33.29
N PRO A 248 -37.93 -43.20 34.49
CA PRO A 248 -36.97 -43.75 35.44
C PRO A 248 -37.35 -45.21 35.66
N LYS A 249 -36.48 -46.14 35.24
CA LYS A 249 -36.60 -47.53 35.67
C LYS A 249 -36.53 -47.46 37.19
N GLY A 250 -37.62 -47.85 37.84
CA GLY A 250 -37.76 -47.85 39.29
C GLY A 250 -36.50 -48.47 39.88
N LYS A 251 -35.78 -47.67 40.67
CA LYS A 251 -34.91 -48.25 41.67
C LYS A 251 -35.86 -48.92 42.65
N ASP A 252 -35.86 -50.24 42.64
CA ASP A 252 -36.41 -51.03 43.73
C ASP A 252 -35.91 -50.43 45.03
N GLN A 253 -36.85 -49.95 45.82
CA GLN A 253 -36.64 -49.57 47.21
C GLN A 253 -36.41 -50.86 47.98
N ASP A 254 -35.16 -51.26 48.13
CA ASP A 254 -34.77 -52.22 49.15
C ASP A 254 -34.42 -51.43 50.43
N GLU A 255 -35.50 -51.01 51.10
CA GLU A 255 -35.46 -50.62 52.50
C GLU A 255 -35.63 -51.90 53.31
N THR A 256 -34.56 -52.46 53.87
CA THR A 256 -34.63 -53.18 55.16
C THR A 256 -33.26 -53.34 55.81
N ASN A 257 -33.13 -52.67 56.96
CA ASN A 257 -32.74 -53.30 58.21
C ASN A 257 -31.25 -53.64 58.43
N LYS A 258 -30.57 -52.81 59.23
CA LYS A 258 -29.83 -53.30 60.40
C LYS A 258 -29.45 -52.18 61.36
N GLU A 259 -30.23 -52.09 62.44
CA GLU A 259 -29.80 -51.56 63.72
C GLU A 259 -28.56 -52.29 64.29
N ARG A 260 -27.77 -51.51 65.04
CA ARG A 260 -27.09 -51.86 66.32
C ARG A 260 -26.17 -53.08 66.39
N THR A 261 -24.89 -52.80 66.70
CA THR A 261 -24.23 -53.43 67.86
C THR A 261 -23.21 -52.52 68.54
N ARG A 262 -23.27 -52.57 69.88
CA ARG A 262 -22.53 -51.84 70.91
C ARG A 262 -21.02 -52.15 70.92
N SER A 263 -20.24 -51.19 71.39
CA SER A 263 -18.98 -51.41 72.11
C SER A 263 -19.21 -51.06 73.59
N PHE A 264 -18.77 -51.97 74.46
CA PHE A 264 -18.53 -51.92 75.92
C PHE A 264 -19.71 -51.67 76.87
#